data_AF-A0A7C9A0H8-F1
#
_entry.id   AF-A0A7C9A0H8-F1
#
_cell.length_a   1.000
_cell.length_b   1.000
_cell.length_c   1.000
_cell.angle_alpha   90.00
_cell.angle_beta   90.00
_cell.angle_gamma   90.00
#
_symmetry.space_group_name_H-M   'P 1'
#
loop_
_entity.id
_entity.type
_entity.pdbx_description
1 polymer ?
#
loop_
_entity_poly.entity_id
_entity_poly.type
_entity_poly.pdbx_seq_one_letter_code
_entity_poly.pdbx_strand_id
1 'polypeptide(L)'
;GKVSEGIDFSDEYARAVIIVGIPFPNTNDIKVAEKKRYNDIYKHSKNLLSGSDWYCHQAFRALNQAAGRCIRHRFDYGAIILLDERFCEERNTIYISKWLRKSIRTYDSFEMSVEELRSFFSNVKERIDSAKMLQDSVSDLENIPSDNSG
;
A
#
# COMPACT_ATOMS: atom_id res chain seq x y z
N GLY A 1 12.47 6.84 8.50
CA GLY A 1 12.79 7.62 9.71
C GLY A 1 12.48 6.79 10.94
N LYS A 2 13.15 7.05 12.07
CA LYS A 2 13.04 6.26 13.31
C LYS A 2 11.65 6.27 13.99
N VAL A 3 10.71 7.10 13.53
CA VAL A 3 9.39 7.26 14.17
C VAL A 3 8.36 6.23 13.67
N SER A 4 8.64 5.52 12.57
CA SER A 4 7.71 4.54 11.98
C SER A 4 8.11 3.07 12.21
N GLU A 5 9.23 2.80 12.91
CA GLU A 5 9.58 1.44 13.33
C GLU A 5 8.93 1.16 14.69
N GLY A 6 7.85 0.38 14.70
CA GLY A 6 7.28 -0.21 15.91
C GLY A 6 5.89 0.27 16.33
N ILE A 7 5.31 1.26 15.67
CA ILE A 7 3.90 1.65 15.92
C ILE A 7 3.01 0.90 14.93
N ASP A 8 2.25 -0.05 15.46
CA ASP A 8 1.19 -0.75 14.72
C ASP A 8 -0.12 0.01 14.94
N PHE A 9 -0.69 0.56 13.87
CA PHE A 9 -1.90 1.38 13.94
C PHE A 9 -3.13 0.53 13.60
N SER A 10 -3.51 -0.43 14.47
CA SER A 10 -4.63 -1.38 14.28
C SER A 10 -5.92 -0.75 13.70
N ASP A 11 -6.59 -1.48 12.81
CA ASP A 11 -7.91 -1.16 12.21
C ASP A 11 -8.17 0.32 11.89
N GLU A 12 -8.91 1.01 12.77
CA GLU A 12 -9.40 2.38 12.61
C GLU A 12 -8.30 3.46 12.69
N TYR A 13 -7.10 3.13 13.18
CA TYR A 13 -6.07 4.12 13.45
C TYR A 13 -5.24 4.52 12.21
N ALA A 14 -5.33 3.78 11.10
CA ALA A 14 -4.59 4.07 9.85
C ALA A 14 -5.41 3.82 8.57
N ARG A 15 -6.56 4.48 8.44
CA ARG A 15 -7.44 4.41 7.26
C ARG A 15 -6.89 5.10 6.01
N ALA A 16 -5.85 5.93 6.14
CA ALA A 16 -5.17 6.52 5.00
C ALA A 16 -3.65 6.60 5.21
N VAL A 17 -2.89 6.34 4.14
CA VAL A 17 -1.46 6.61 4.06
C VAL A 17 -1.22 7.59 2.91
N ILE A 18 -0.58 8.71 3.22
CA ILE A 18 -0.19 9.73 2.23
C ILE A 18 1.30 9.59 1.98
N ILE A 19 1.67 9.34 0.72
CA ILE A 19 3.06 9.22 0.27
C ILE A 19 3.35 10.44 -0.59
N VAL A 20 4.18 11.34 -0.06
CA VAL A 20 4.62 12.55 -0.76
C VAL A 20 5.93 12.25 -1.48
N GLY A 21 5.90 12.27 -2.80
CA GLY A 21 7.07 11.98 -3.63
C GLY A 21 7.50 10.51 -3.67
N ILE A 22 8.52 10.23 -4.48
CA ILE A 22 9.21 8.94 -4.51
C ILE A 22 10.43 9.02 -3.58
N PRO A 23 10.54 8.16 -2.55
CA PRO A 23 11.58 8.26 -1.51
C PRO A 23 12.93 7.72 -2.00
N PHE A 24 13.50 8.36 -3.02
CA PHE A 24 14.81 8.00 -3.56
C PHE A 24 15.93 8.20 -2.52
N PRO A 25 16.89 7.26 -2.42
CA PRO A 25 18.10 7.49 -1.64
C PRO A 25 18.85 8.73 -2.13
N ASN A 26 19.56 9.43 -1.25
CA ASN A 26 20.30 10.63 -1.65
C ASN A 26 21.39 10.30 -2.69
N THR A 27 21.33 10.94 -3.86
CA THR A 27 22.33 10.74 -4.94
C THR A 27 23.73 11.21 -4.56
N ASN A 28 23.83 12.17 -3.64
CA ASN A 28 25.10 12.72 -3.17
C ASN A 28 25.74 11.87 -2.06
N ASP A 29 25.06 10.83 -1.59
CA ASP A 29 25.64 9.88 -0.65
C ASP A 29 26.67 9.00 -1.39
N ILE A 30 27.92 9.06 -0.94
CA ILE A 30 29.04 8.28 -1.48
C ILE A 30 28.70 6.78 -1.51
N LYS A 31 28.00 6.26 -0.49
CA LYS A 31 27.61 4.84 -0.45
C LYS A 31 26.63 4.50 -1.56
N VAL A 32 25.71 5.40 -1.89
CA VAL A 32 24.75 5.20 -2.99
C VAL A 32 25.50 5.23 -4.33
N ALA A 33 26.40 6.20 -4.53
CA ALA A 33 27.21 6.30 -5.74
C ALA A 33 28.09 5.06 -5.96
N GLU A 34 28.82 4.64 -4.93
CA GLU A 34 29.67 3.45 -4.97
C GLU A 34 28.86 2.17 -5.19
N LYS A 35 27.69 2.05 -4.55
CA LYS A 35 26.83 0.89 -4.75
C LYS A 35 26.30 0.80 -6.18
N LYS A 36 25.90 1.93 -6.77
CA LYS A 36 25.49 1.98 -8.18
C LYS A 36 26.63 1.55 -9.10
N ARG A 37 27.82 2.13 -8.92
CA ARG A 37 29.03 1.79 -9.69
C ARG A 37 29.40 0.31 -9.57
N TYR A 38 29.39 -0.22 -8.34
CA TYR A 38 29.66 -1.64 -8.08
C TYR A 38 28.65 -2.53 -8.81
N ASN A 39 27.36 -2.20 -8.75
CA ASN A 39 26.33 -2.96 -9.44
C ASN A 39 26.52 -2.92 -10.96
N ASP A 40 26.89 -1.77 -11.54
CA ASP A 40 27.15 -1.64 -12.97
C ASP A 40 28.36 -2.48 -13.42
N ILE A 41 29.45 -2.48 -12.64
CA ILE A 41 30.65 -3.29 -12.92
C ILE A 41 30.36 -4.79 -12.84
N TYR A 42 29.60 -5.23 -11.83
CA TYR A 42 29.41 -6.65 -11.53
C TYR A 42 28.03 -7.20 -11.94
N LYS A 43 27.25 -6.44 -12.73
CA LYS A 43 25.89 -6.83 -13.18
C LYS A 43 25.86 -8.23 -13.78
N HIS A 44 26.78 -8.50 -14.72
CA HIS A 44 26.84 -9.77 -15.44
C HIS A 44 27.56 -10.87 -14.64
N SER A 45 28.69 -10.55 -14.02
CA SER A 45 29.52 -11.54 -13.33
C SER A 45 28.92 -12.04 -12.01
N LYS A 46 28.05 -11.24 -11.37
CA LYS A 46 27.39 -11.59 -10.10
C LYS A 46 25.86 -11.62 -10.19
N ASN A 47 25.30 -11.56 -11.40
CA ASN A 47 23.86 -11.52 -11.65
C ASN A 47 23.13 -10.47 -10.80
N LEU A 48 23.67 -9.24 -10.79
CA LEU A 48 23.10 -8.13 -10.03
C LEU A 48 22.16 -7.30 -10.90
N LEU A 49 21.31 -6.50 -10.26
CA LEU A 49 20.61 -5.40 -10.93
C LEU A 49 21.62 -4.32 -11.37
N SER A 50 21.30 -3.57 -12.42
CA SER A 50 22.07 -2.36 -12.74
C SER A 50 22.01 -1.35 -11.58
N GLY A 51 22.93 -0.39 -11.56
CA GLY A 51 22.92 0.68 -10.58
C GLY A 51 21.61 1.49 -10.62
N SER A 52 21.06 1.75 -11.80
CA SER A 52 19.77 2.43 -11.96
C SER A 52 18.60 1.59 -11.45
N ASP A 53 18.53 0.31 -11.80
CA ASP A 53 17.43 -0.57 -11.39
C ASP A 53 17.45 -0.80 -9.88
N TRP A 54 18.64 -1.01 -9.30
CA TRP A 54 18.81 -1.11 -7.86
C TRP A 54 18.37 0.17 -7.15
N TYR A 55 18.72 1.34 -7.68
CA TYR A 55 18.34 2.62 -7.10
C TYR A 55 16.82 2.84 -7.11
N CYS A 56 16.14 2.51 -8.21
CA CYS A 56 14.68 2.47 -8.28
C CYS A 56 14.10 1.48 -7.26
N HIS A 57 14.63 0.26 -7.20
CA HIS A 57 14.18 -0.75 -6.22
C HIS A 57 14.30 -0.26 -4.77
N GLN A 58 15.36 0.46 -4.41
CA GLN A 58 15.50 1.03 -3.06
C GLN A 58 14.39 2.02 -2.74
N ALA A 59 14.09 2.93 -3.68
CA ALA A 59 13.05 3.93 -3.48
C ALA A 59 11.68 3.27 -3.31
N PHE A 60 11.32 2.37 -4.22
CA PHE A 60 10.01 1.71 -4.17
C PHE A 60 9.91 0.66 -3.05
N ARG A 61 11.02 0.14 -2.53
CA ARG A 61 11.00 -0.69 -1.31
C ARG A 61 10.47 0.09 -0.12
N ALA A 62 10.94 1.31 0.11
CA ALA A 62 10.45 2.16 1.20
C ALA A 62 8.98 2.55 0.99
N LEU A 63 8.60 2.90 -0.24
CA LEU A 63 7.22 3.20 -0.61
C LEU A 63 6.27 2.02 -0.35
N ASN A 64 6.64 0.82 -0.84
CA ASN A 64 5.82 -0.38 -0.68
C ASN A 64 5.69 -0.79 0.80
N GLN A 65 6.71 -0.54 1.61
CA GLN A 65 6.64 -0.75 3.05
C GLN A 65 5.64 0.19 3.73
N ALA A 66 5.63 1.48 3.36
CA ALA A 66 4.67 2.45 3.87
C ALA A 66 3.24 2.13 3.42
N ALA A 67 3.05 1.83 2.13
CA ALA A 67 1.76 1.39 1.58
C ALA A 67 1.19 0.17 2.32
N GLY A 68 2.04 -0.81 2.64
CA GLY A 68 1.65 -2.02 3.37
C GLY A 68 1.30 -1.79 4.84
N ARG A 69 1.46 -0.58 5.39
CA ARG A 69 0.96 -0.24 6.74
C ARG A 69 -0.54 0.01 6.77
N CYS A 70 -1.14 0.42 5.64
CA CYS A 70 -2.54 0.80 5.56
C CYS A 70 -3.49 -0.40 5.39
N ILE A 71 -3.03 -1.48 4.77
CA ILE A 71 -3.85 -2.66 4.43
C ILE A 71 -3.13 -3.90 4.95
N ARG A 72 -3.64 -4.49 6.04
CA ARG A 72 -2.94 -5.57 6.76
C ARG A 72 -3.52 -6.96 6.55
N HIS A 73 -4.80 -7.06 6.21
CA HIS A 73 -5.45 -8.34 5.96
C HIS A 73 -6.58 -8.19 4.92
N ARG A 74 -7.11 -9.34 4.47
CA ARG A 74 -8.12 -9.42 3.40
C ARG A 74 -9.46 -8.70 3.66
N PHE A 75 -9.70 -8.28 4.91
CA PHE A 75 -10.90 -7.57 5.33
C PHE A 75 -10.61 -6.14 5.77
N ASP A 76 -9.35 -5.72 5.67
CA ASP A 76 -8.92 -4.37 6.00
C ASP A 76 -9.14 -3.46 4.79
N TYR A 77 -9.38 -2.18 5.04
CA TYR A 77 -9.54 -1.18 4.00
C TYR A 77 -8.86 0.12 4.40
N GLY A 78 -8.37 0.81 3.38
CA GLY A 78 -7.78 2.12 3.54
C GLY A 78 -7.41 2.72 2.19
N ALA A 79 -7.10 4.01 2.21
CA ALA A 79 -6.70 4.77 1.04
C ALA A 79 -5.19 5.00 1.04
N ILE A 80 -4.54 4.71 -0.09
CA ILE A 80 -3.13 5.05 -0.32
C ILE A 80 -3.10 6.19 -1.30
N ILE A 81 -2.69 7.37 -0.84
CA ILE A 81 -2.67 8.61 -1.62
C ILE A 81 -1.23 8.86 -2.05
N LEU A 82 -0.99 8.79 -3.36
CA LEU A 82 0.31 9.02 -3.98
C LEU A 82 0.37 10.46 -4.52
N LEU A 83 1.18 11.32 -3.91
CA LEU A 83 1.31 12.74 -4.28
C LEU A 83 2.62 12.98 -5.03
N ASP A 84 2.64 12.59 -6.31
CA ASP A 84 3.71 12.89 -7.27
C ASP A 84 3.27 12.54 -8.71
N GLU A 85 3.48 13.42 -9.68
CA GLU A 85 3.11 13.16 -11.08
C GLU A 85 3.84 11.96 -11.69
N ARG A 86 5.03 11.64 -11.16
CA ARG A 86 5.85 10.51 -11.64
C ARG A 86 5.15 9.17 -11.44
N PHE A 87 4.14 9.08 -10.58
CA PHE A 87 3.32 7.87 -10.43
C PHE A 87 2.37 7.63 -11.60
N CYS A 88 2.17 8.60 -12.50
CA CYS A 88 1.44 8.42 -13.75
C CYS A 88 2.27 7.69 -14.82
N GLU A 89 3.59 7.60 -14.64
CA GLU A 89 4.49 7.00 -15.63
C GLU A 89 4.67 5.49 -15.41
N GLU A 90 4.51 4.68 -16.46
CA GLU A 90 4.64 3.22 -16.39
C GLU A 90 6.02 2.79 -15.85
N ARG A 91 7.09 3.52 -16.22
CA ARG A 91 8.46 3.25 -15.75
C ARG A 91 8.61 3.30 -14.23
N ASN A 92 7.68 3.95 -13.52
CA ASN A 92 7.67 4.06 -12.07
C ASN A 92 6.67 3.06 -11.46
N THR A 93 5.47 2.93 -12.04
CA THR A 93 4.44 2.01 -11.52
C THR A 93 4.85 0.54 -11.58
N ILE A 94 5.77 0.17 -12.47
CA ILE A 94 6.35 -1.19 -12.54
C ILE A 94 7.09 -1.61 -11.26
N TYR A 95 7.47 -0.67 -10.38
CA TYR A 95 8.14 -0.94 -9.11
C TYR A 95 7.18 -0.96 -7.91
N ILE A 96 5.94 -0.51 -8.08
CA ILE A 96 4.89 -0.61 -7.06
C ILE A 96 4.50 -2.08 -6.89
N SER A 97 4.03 -2.49 -5.71
CA SER A 97 3.59 -3.88 -5.48
C SER A 97 2.43 -4.27 -6.40
N LYS A 98 2.49 -5.48 -6.96
CA LYS A 98 1.51 -5.97 -7.96
C LYS A 98 0.05 -5.88 -7.47
N TRP A 99 -0.18 -6.11 -6.17
CA TRP A 99 -1.50 -6.04 -5.56
C TRP A 99 -2.09 -4.63 -5.57
N LEU A 100 -1.24 -3.59 -5.55
CA LEU A 100 -1.66 -2.19 -5.53
C LEU A 100 -1.82 -1.61 -6.94
N ARG A 101 -0.99 -2.04 -7.91
CA ARG A 101 -0.92 -1.44 -9.26
C ARG A 101 -2.27 -1.28 -9.95
N LYS A 102 -3.12 -2.31 -9.89
CA LYS A 102 -4.44 -2.31 -10.56
C LYS A 102 -5.45 -1.36 -9.91
N SER A 103 -5.21 -0.94 -8.68
CA SER A 103 -6.08 -0.06 -7.90
C SER A 103 -5.65 1.40 -7.99
N ILE A 104 -4.53 1.71 -8.64
CA ILE A 104 -4.06 3.09 -8.82
C ILE A 104 -5.00 3.80 -9.78
N ARG A 105 -5.52 4.95 -9.36
CA ARG A 105 -6.30 5.88 -10.15
C ARG A 105 -5.56 7.22 -10.20
N THR A 106 -5.57 7.87 -11.36
CA THR A 106 -5.01 9.21 -11.56
C THR A 106 -6.15 10.21 -11.69
N TYR A 107 -5.93 11.42 -11.19
CA TYR A 107 -6.93 12.48 -11.18
C TYR A 107 -6.29 13.78 -11.66
N ASP A 108 -6.91 14.43 -12.63
CA ASP A 108 -6.44 15.72 -13.18
C ASP A 108 -6.96 16.92 -12.37
N SER A 109 -7.86 16.69 -11.42
CA SER A 109 -8.44 17.69 -10.52
C SER A 109 -8.42 17.20 -9.08
N PHE A 110 -8.09 18.12 -8.18
CA PHE A 110 -8.13 17.87 -6.74
C PHE A 110 -9.55 17.53 -6.28
N GLU A 111 -10.55 18.27 -6.78
CA GLU A 111 -11.97 18.09 -6.45
C GLU A 111 -12.45 16.67 -6.79
N MET A 112 -12.14 16.18 -8.00
CA MET A 112 -12.45 14.81 -8.43
C MET A 112 -11.82 13.77 -7.51
N SER A 113 -10.56 13.96 -7.13
CA SER A 113 -9.84 13.04 -6.24
C SER A 113 -10.49 12.94 -4.85
N VAL A 114 -10.97 14.08 -4.33
CA VAL A 114 -11.61 14.15 -3.01
C VAL A 114 -13.02 13.57 -3.05
N GLU A 115 -13.78 13.80 -4.12
CA GLU A 115 -15.10 13.22 -4.31
C GLU A 115 -15.05 11.69 -4.36
N GLU A 116 -14.14 11.14 -5.16
CA GLU A 116 -13.92 9.71 -5.27
C GLU A 116 -13.44 9.10 -3.94
N LEU A 117 -12.58 9.79 -3.20
CA LEU A 117 -12.13 9.36 -1.88
C LEU A 117 -13.30 9.29 -0.88
N ARG A 118 -14.19 10.30 -0.87
CA ARG A 118 -15.39 10.29 -0.02
C ARG A 118 -16.32 9.13 -0.41
N SER A 119 -16.58 8.97 -1.70
CA SER A 119 -17.40 7.88 -2.24
C SER A 119 -16.86 6.50 -1.84
N PHE A 120 -15.55 6.30 -1.95
CA PHE A 120 -14.88 5.07 -1.50
C PHE A 120 -15.17 4.76 -0.03
N PHE A 121 -14.97 5.72 0.88
CA PHE A 121 -15.18 5.48 2.30
C PHE A 121 -16.65 5.25 2.66
N SER A 122 -17.59 5.95 2.04
CA SER A 122 -19.03 5.71 2.23
C SER A 122 -19.41 4.29 1.79
N ASN A 123 -19.01 3.89 0.57
CA ASN A 123 -19.32 2.57 0.02
C ASN A 123 -18.71 1.42 0.83
N VAL A 124 -17.48 1.58 1.29
CA VAL A 124 -16.81 0.53 2.08
C VAL A 124 -17.47 0.38 3.44
N LYS A 125 -17.87 1.49 4.08
CA LYS A 125 -18.59 1.45 5.35
C LYS A 125 -19.90 0.67 5.23
N GLU A 126 -20.71 0.97 4.21
CA GLU A 126 -21.97 0.25 3.95
C GLU A 126 -21.75 -1.26 3.74
N ARG A 127 -20.70 -1.64 3.00
CA ARG A 127 -20.36 -3.05 2.75
C ARG A 127 -19.93 -3.77 4.03
N ILE A 128 -19.14 -3.11 4.88
CA ILE A 128 -18.67 -3.70 6.14
C ILE A 128 -19.83 -3.82 7.13
N ASP A 129 -20.67 -2.79 7.24
CA ASP A 129 -21.85 -2.81 8.11
C ASP A 129 -22.82 -3.93 7.68
N SER A 130 -23.05 -4.08 6.37
CA SER A 130 -23.86 -5.17 5.82
C SER A 130 -23.25 -6.55 6.09
N ALA A 131 -21.93 -6.70 5.96
CA ALA A 131 -21.23 -7.96 6.21
C ALA A 131 -21.26 -8.36 7.70
N LYS A 132 -21.14 -7.39 8.63
CA LYS A 132 -21.29 -7.64 10.07
C LYS A 132 -22.70 -8.10 10.42
N MET A 133 -23.73 -7.42 9.91
CA MET A 133 -25.13 -7.82 10.12
C MET A 133 -25.43 -9.25 9.64
N LEU A 134 -24.85 -9.66 8.50
CA LEU A 134 -24.95 -11.02 7.98
C LEU A 134 -24.23 -12.05 8.86
N GLN A 135 -23.09 -11.67 9.46
CA GLN A 135 -22.31 -12.57 10.30
C GLN A 135 -22.97 -12.79 11.67
N ASP A 136 -23.53 -11.73 12.26
CA ASP A 136 -24.25 -11.77 13.54
C ASP A 136 -25.53 -12.63 13.42
N SER A 137 -26.29 -12.46 12.32
CA SER A 137 -27.50 -13.25 12.07
C SER A 137 -27.25 -14.75 11.81
N VAL A 138 -26.10 -15.11 11.24
CA VAL A 138 -25.71 -16.53 11.08
C VAL A 138 -25.29 -17.14 12.43
N SER A 139 -24.58 -16.40 13.29
CA SER A 139 -24.23 -16.88 14.62
C SER A 139 -25.43 -17.06 15.56
N ASP A 140 -26.49 -16.28 15.37
CA ASP A 140 -27.74 -16.43 16.12
C ASP A 140 -28.52 -17.71 15.71
N LEU A 141 -28.39 -18.15 14.45
CA LEU A 141 -29.03 -19.37 13.94
C LEU A 141 -28.32 -20.66 14.38
N GLU A 142 -26.99 -20.63 14.56
CA GLU A 142 -26.22 -21.79 15.04
C GLU A 142 -26.33 -22.02 16.56
N ASN A 143 -26.82 -21.03 17.32
CA ASN A 143 -27.03 -21.13 18.78
C ASN A 143 -28.45 -21.58 19.18
N ILE A 144 -29.27 -22.05 18.24
CA ILE A 144 -30.57 -22.64 18.58
C ILE A 144 -30.30 -23.97 19.32
N PRO A 145 -30.70 -24.12 20.60
CA PRO A 145 -30.54 -25.39 21.31
C PRO A 145 -31.34 -26.44 20.55
N SER A 146 -30.72 -27.60 20.28
CA SER A 146 -31.48 -28.77 19.85
C SER A 146 -32.48 -29.10 20.96
N ASP A 147 -33.75 -28.81 20.71
CA ASP A 147 -34.83 -29.16 21.61
C ASP A 147 -34.89 -30.69 21.68
N ASN A 148 -34.24 -31.24 22.70
CA ASN A 148 -34.23 -32.65 23.00
C ASN A 148 -35.46 -32.92 23.86
N SER A 149 -36.63 -32.83 23.24
CA SER A 149 -37.92 -33.12 23.85
C SER A 149 -38.37 -34.55 23.50
N GLY A 150 -38.32 -35.44 24.50
CA GLY A 150 -39.15 -36.65 24.61
C GLY A 150 -38.54 -37.96 24.15
#